data_AF-A0A6J6J3F4-F1
#
_entry.id   AF-A0A6J6J3F4-F1
#
_cell.length_a   1.000
_cell.length_b   1.000
_cell.length_c   1.000
_cell.angle_alpha   90.00
_cell.angle_beta   90.00
_cell.angle_gamma   90.00
#
_symmetry.space_group_name_H-M   'P 1'
#
loop_
_entity.id
_entity.type
_entity.pdbx_description
1 polymer ?
#
loop_
_entity_poly.entity_id
_entity_poly.type
_entity_poly.pdbx_seq_one_letter_code
_entity_poly.pdbx_strand_id
1 'polypeptide(L)'
;MKGNMIAPYLDGRHGFVKPDLIHPDLAPILKSTQGVVIFHEQVLKILNVMTGCSLAKADELRRSLEKNQRHVEGFFRQSATKRGYSKAIVDRIWSVLEGFGSFGFCKAHGAAFALPTYQSAWLKTHYPTEFLAGLFTHDPGMYPKRLLLSEARRLGVKILPLDVNKSKDEYLVEQTIDGTGIRMAITDLHGISNSEISRIIKQAPFVDLADFYLRASPSRATIKRLALVGALDELAGGSNDHTRGDVLERVRQLTALKAKPKLDQNQPMLDFEATEQMPSGFSDISPAGQIQAELELLGMDITDHQLAKYQPMLDQMGVVRSSELVSLRSKTDVLIAGVRVATQSPPMRSGKRVVFITLDDGTGCSDATFFDEAQTRSSGVLFNTKLLLISGKTRRTGVKGVSIMAENAWDLNQLWREYRQKNQLIAVEN
;
A
#
# COMPACT_ATOMS: atom_id res chain seq x y z
N MET A 1 11.03 -22.41 9.90
CA MET A 1 11.11 -21.76 11.23
C MET A 1 11.48 -22.81 12.25
N LYS A 2 12.58 -22.65 12.99
CA LYS A 2 12.83 -23.53 14.16
C LYS A 2 11.76 -23.16 15.21
N GLY A 3 11.10 -24.14 15.83
CA GLY A 3 10.18 -23.92 16.96
C GLY A 3 8.67 -23.89 16.69
N ASN A 4 8.17 -24.06 15.45
CA ASN A 4 6.74 -24.15 15.05
C ASN A 4 5.70 -23.63 16.08
N MET A 5 5.80 -22.38 16.54
CA MET A 5 4.93 -21.84 17.61
C MET A 5 3.58 -21.33 17.07
N ILE A 6 3.54 -21.01 15.77
CA ILE A 6 2.39 -20.39 15.13
C ILE A 6 1.24 -21.38 14.98
N ALA A 7 1.50 -22.57 14.42
CA ALA A 7 0.46 -23.57 14.19
C ALA A 7 -0.23 -24.03 15.49
N PRO A 8 0.50 -24.44 16.56
CA PRO A 8 -0.13 -24.82 17.83
C PRO A 8 -0.96 -23.69 18.46
N TYR A 9 -0.49 -22.44 18.36
CA TYR A 9 -1.25 -21.29 18.86
C TYR A 9 -2.56 -21.10 18.07
N LEU A 10 -2.50 -21.17 16.73
CA LEU A 10 -3.67 -21.03 15.88
C LEU A 10 -4.67 -22.19 16.08
N ASP A 11 -4.18 -23.43 16.13
CA ASP A 11 -5.01 -24.61 16.33
C ASP A 11 -5.74 -24.57 17.68
N GLY A 12 -5.04 -24.15 18.75
CA GLY A 12 -5.63 -23.92 20.05
C GLY A 12 -6.65 -22.76 20.04
N ARG A 13 -6.34 -21.65 19.37
CA ARG A 13 -7.23 -20.48 19.28
C ARG A 13 -8.50 -20.75 18.47
N HIS A 14 -8.41 -21.58 17.44
CA HIS A 14 -9.55 -22.01 16.62
C HIS A 14 -10.32 -23.18 17.24
N GLY A 15 -9.82 -23.76 18.34
CA GLY A 15 -10.48 -24.87 19.03
C GLY A 15 -10.31 -26.23 18.34
N PHE A 16 -9.39 -26.35 17.39
CA PHE A 16 -9.07 -27.63 16.73
C PHE A 16 -8.32 -28.58 17.66
N VAL A 17 -7.58 -28.02 18.64
CA VAL A 17 -6.82 -28.78 19.62
C VAL A 17 -7.04 -28.17 21.00
N LYS A 18 -7.17 -29.03 22.03
CA LYS A 18 -7.21 -28.57 23.42
C LYS A 18 -5.84 -28.00 23.81
N PRO A 19 -5.76 -26.75 24.29
CA PRO A 19 -4.50 -26.14 24.71
C PRO A 19 -3.79 -26.98 25.77
N ASP A 20 -2.52 -27.29 25.52
CA ASP A 20 -1.69 -27.98 26.49
C ASP A 20 -1.02 -26.98 27.42
N LEU A 21 -1.51 -26.91 28.67
CA LEU A 21 -0.99 -26.01 29.69
C LEU A 21 0.20 -26.59 30.46
N ILE A 22 0.64 -27.80 30.10
CA ILE A 22 1.77 -28.57 30.64
C ILE A 22 1.59 -28.99 32.11
N HIS A 23 1.24 -28.07 33.01
CA HIS A 23 1.01 -28.30 34.43
C HIS A 23 -0.03 -27.32 34.99
N PRO A 24 -0.86 -27.70 35.98
CA PRO A 24 -1.84 -26.80 36.62
C PRO A 24 -1.24 -25.47 37.12
N ASP A 25 -0.07 -25.50 37.74
CA ASP A 25 0.61 -24.29 38.25
C ASP A 25 1.04 -23.31 37.15
N LEU A 26 1.17 -23.79 35.90
CA LEU A 26 1.53 -22.98 34.74
C LEU A 26 0.31 -22.49 33.96
N ALA A 27 -0.89 -23.03 34.25
CA ALA A 27 -2.12 -22.64 33.58
C ALA A 27 -2.36 -21.11 33.60
N PRO A 28 -2.17 -20.37 34.72
CA PRO A 28 -2.35 -18.92 34.73
C PRO A 28 -1.37 -18.16 33.81
N ILE A 29 -0.21 -18.74 33.50
CA ILE A 29 0.84 -18.13 32.68
C ILE A 29 0.59 -18.38 31.19
N LEU A 30 0.12 -19.59 30.84
CA LEU A 30 0.04 -20.08 29.46
C LEU A 30 -1.37 -19.98 28.85
N LYS A 31 -2.42 -19.78 29.67
CA LYS A 31 -3.81 -19.71 29.19
C LYS A 31 -4.01 -18.64 28.10
N SER A 32 -3.44 -17.45 28.26
CA SER A 32 -3.58 -16.36 27.29
C SER A 32 -2.93 -16.66 25.93
N THR A 33 -2.01 -17.60 25.88
CA THR A 33 -1.26 -17.99 24.68
C THR A 33 -1.52 -19.44 24.27
N GLN A 34 -2.66 -20.01 24.70
CA GLN A 34 -3.08 -21.36 24.32
C GLN A 34 -2.02 -22.44 24.60
N GLY A 35 -1.27 -22.32 25.69
CA GLY A 35 -0.22 -23.30 26.04
C GLY A 35 1.17 -23.00 25.46
N VAL A 36 1.28 -22.07 24.52
CA VAL A 36 2.54 -21.75 23.85
C VAL A 36 3.32 -20.68 24.61
N VAL A 37 4.62 -20.89 24.83
CA VAL A 37 5.51 -19.88 25.45
C VAL A 37 6.01 -18.93 24.37
N ILE A 38 5.56 -17.68 24.41
CA ILE A 38 5.85 -16.66 23.39
C ILE A 38 6.66 -15.50 23.99
N PHE A 39 6.35 -15.13 25.23
CA PHE A 39 6.88 -13.90 25.84
C PHE A 39 7.98 -14.14 26.86
N HIS A 40 8.94 -13.21 26.93
CA HIS A 40 9.97 -13.19 27.99
C HIS A 40 9.33 -13.27 29.37
N GLU A 41 8.27 -12.51 29.59
CA GLU A 41 7.52 -12.44 30.85
C GLU A 41 6.88 -13.78 31.24
N GLN A 42 6.58 -14.67 30.28
CA GLN A 42 6.14 -16.02 30.58
C GLN A 42 7.30 -16.88 31.09
N VAL A 43 8.48 -16.77 30.48
CA VAL A 43 9.71 -17.45 30.97
C VAL A 43 10.04 -17.03 32.39
N LEU A 44 9.99 -15.73 32.69
CA LEU A 44 10.23 -15.21 34.05
C LEU A 44 9.28 -15.85 35.07
N LYS A 45 7.98 -15.90 34.74
CA LYS A 45 6.95 -16.49 35.61
C LYS A 45 7.10 -18.01 35.75
N ILE A 46 7.46 -18.72 34.69
CA ILE A 46 7.73 -20.17 34.74
C ILE A 46 8.91 -20.45 35.68
N LEU A 47 10.02 -19.72 35.53
CA LEU A 47 11.19 -19.86 36.41
C LEU A 47 10.82 -19.56 37.87
N ASN A 48 10.09 -18.46 38.13
CA ASN A 48 9.64 -18.10 39.47
C ASN A 48 8.74 -19.18 40.11
N VAL A 49 7.71 -19.67 39.39
CA VAL A 49 6.77 -20.68 39.91
C VAL A 49 7.43 -22.04 40.11
N MET A 50 8.24 -22.49 39.15
CA MET A 50 8.82 -23.82 39.18
C MET A 50 10.07 -23.93 40.06
N THR A 51 10.82 -22.84 40.26
CA THR A 51 12.05 -22.87 41.07
C THR A 51 11.90 -22.16 42.42
N GLY A 52 10.91 -21.29 42.57
CA GLY A 52 10.77 -20.42 43.74
C GLY A 52 11.72 -19.22 43.77
N CYS A 53 12.50 -18.99 42.71
CA CYS A 53 13.40 -17.83 42.64
C CYS A 53 12.61 -16.53 42.50
N SER A 54 13.22 -15.39 42.85
CA SER A 54 12.61 -14.07 42.62
C SER A 54 12.51 -13.75 41.12
N LEU A 55 11.61 -12.84 40.74
CA LEU A 55 11.50 -12.39 39.33
C LEU A 55 12.79 -11.71 38.84
N ALA A 56 13.51 -11.01 39.71
CA ALA A 56 14.82 -10.45 39.39
C ALA A 56 15.82 -11.55 39.03
N LYS A 57 15.86 -12.63 39.84
CA LYS A 57 16.72 -13.79 39.54
C LYS A 57 16.28 -14.51 38.27
N ALA A 58 14.97 -14.59 38.02
CA ALA A 58 14.42 -15.17 36.81
C ALA A 58 14.85 -14.39 35.55
N ASP A 59 14.92 -13.05 35.58
CA ASP A 59 15.43 -12.27 34.44
C ASP A 59 16.95 -12.49 34.24
N GLU A 60 17.75 -12.56 35.32
CA GLU A 60 19.17 -12.92 35.21
C GLU A 60 19.36 -14.29 34.54
N LEU A 61 18.58 -15.29 34.96
CA LEU A 61 18.60 -16.63 34.37
C LEU A 61 18.16 -16.60 32.91
N ARG A 62 17.10 -15.85 32.57
CA ARG A 62 16.66 -15.68 31.18
C ARG A 62 17.76 -15.10 30.29
N ARG A 63 18.42 -14.02 30.73
CA ARG A 63 19.56 -13.42 30.00
C ARG A 63 20.73 -14.40 29.88
N SER A 64 20.88 -15.29 30.85
CA SER A 64 21.94 -16.31 30.87
C SER A 64 21.62 -17.52 29.99
N LEU A 65 20.36 -17.74 29.56
CA LEU A 65 20.02 -18.85 28.66
C LEU A 65 20.79 -18.80 27.35
N GLU A 66 21.06 -17.60 26.82
CA GLU A 66 21.79 -17.42 25.57
C GLU A 66 23.30 -17.66 25.73
N LYS A 67 23.86 -17.39 26.92
CA LYS A 67 25.32 -17.38 27.16
C LYS A 67 25.82 -18.60 27.93
N ASN A 68 25.02 -19.10 28.87
CA ASN A 68 25.41 -20.15 29.81
C ASN A 68 24.22 -21.07 30.13
N GLN A 69 23.67 -21.67 29.07
CA GLN A 69 22.49 -22.52 29.13
C GLN A 69 22.63 -23.67 30.15
N ARG A 70 23.80 -24.33 30.22
CA ARG A 70 24.07 -25.45 31.14
C ARG A 70 23.93 -25.06 32.61
N HIS A 71 24.37 -23.85 32.97
CA HIS A 71 24.22 -23.34 34.34
C HIS A 71 22.74 -23.16 34.69
N VAL A 72 21.97 -22.55 33.79
CA VAL A 72 20.52 -22.35 33.98
C VAL A 72 19.78 -23.69 34.06
N GLU A 73 20.19 -24.67 33.25
CA GLU A 73 19.63 -26.03 33.26
C GLU A 73 19.79 -26.69 34.63
N GLY A 74 21.02 -26.71 35.15
CA GLY A 74 21.34 -27.32 36.43
C GLY A 74 20.51 -26.70 37.56
N PHE A 75 20.44 -25.37 37.60
CA PHE A 75 19.63 -24.64 38.58
C PHE A 75 18.14 -24.98 38.46
N PHE A 76 17.59 -24.94 37.25
CA PHE A 76 16.18 -25.19 36.99
C PHE A 76 15.78 -26.61 37.42
N ARG A 77 16.53 -27.62 36.95
CA ARG A 77 16.24 -29.03 37.25
C ARG A 77 16.31 -29.33 38.74
N GLN A 78 17.36 -28.86 39.41
CA GLN A 78 17.53 -29.08 40.85
C GLN A 78 16.40 -28.42 41.65
N SER A 79 16.09 -27.16 41.33
CA SER A 79 15.10 -26.37 42.08
C SER A 79 13.67 -26.85 41.83
N ALA A 80 13.33 -27.21 40.59
CA ALA A 80 12.03 -27.77 40.26
C ALA A 80 11.81 -29.15 40.90
N THR A 81 12.82 -30.01 40.91
CA THR A 81 12.70 -31.32 41.59
C THR A 81 12.48 -31.14 43.09
N LYS A 82 13.18 -30.19 43.74
CA LYS A 82 12.97 -29.86 45.16
C LYS A 82 11.55 -29.37 45.49
N ARG A 83 10.84 -28.83 44.50
CA ARG A 83 9.45 -28.38 44.63
C ARG A 83 8.41 -29.46 44.27
N GLY A 84 8.86 -30.69 44.00
CA GLY A 84 7.98 -31.83 43.78
C GLY A 84 7.51 -32.04 42.34
N TYR A 85 8.06 -31.31 41.36
CA TYR A 85 7.74 -31.54 39.96
C TYR A 85 8.37 -32.86 39.46
N SER A 86 7.58 -33.65 38.72
CA SER A 86 8.07 -34.91 38.16
C SER A 86 9.13 -34.66 37.08
N LYS A 87 10.05 -35.62 36.93
CA LYS A 87 11.13 -35.54 35.92
C LYS A 87 10.58 -35.26 34.51
N ALA A 88 9.48 -35.92 34.14
CA ALA A 88 8.84 -35.73 32.84
C ALA A 88 8.39 -34.27 32.59
N ILE A 89 7.82 -33.61 33.60
CA ILE A 89 7.39 -32.21 33.51
C ILE A 89 8.60 -31.28 33.43
N VAL A 90 9.63 -31.54 34.24
CA VAL A 90 10.88 -30.76 34.23
C VAL A 90 11.59 -30.86 32.87
N ASP A 91 11.74 -32.06 32.33
CA ASP A 91 12.34 -32.31 31.00
C ASP A 91 11.56 -31.56 29.91
N ARG A 92 10.23 -31.63 29.97
CA ARG A 92 9.35 -30.99 28.99
C ARG A 92 9.44 -29.47 29.01
N ILE A 93 9.37 -28.85 30.19
CA ILE A 93 9.48 -27.39 30.31
C ILE A 93 10.89 -26.93 29.94
N TRP A 94 11.92 -27.67 30.33
CA TRP A 94 13.29 -27.33 29.98
C TRP A 94 13.47 -27.28 28.46
N SER A 95 12.95 -28.26 27.72
CA SER A 95 12.99 -28.25 26.25
C SER A 95 12.35 -27.00 25.63
N VAL A 96 11.25 -26.52 26.24
CA VAL A 96 10.60 -25.26 25.82
C VAL A 96 11.49 -24.05 26.13
N LEU A 97 12.08 -23.97 27.33
CA LEU A 97 12.94 -22.86 27.74
C LEU A 97 14.26 -22.80 26.94
N GLU A 98 14.86 -23.94 26.64
CA GLU A 98 16.05 -24.07 25.78
C GLU A 98 15.76 -23.56 24.36
N GLY A 99 14.63 -23.96 23.77
CA GLY A 99 14.24 -23.51 22.44
C GLY A 99 13.86 -22.02 22.36
N PHE A 100 13.56 -21.40 23.50
CA PHE A 100 13.01 -20.04 23.56
C PHE A 100 14.02 -18.94 23.22
N GLY A 101 15.31 -19.13 23.54
CA GLY A 101 16.36 -18.11 23.30
C GLY A 101 16.53 -17.69 21.84
N SER A 102 15.97 -18.44 20.89
CA SER A 102 15.99 -18.11 19.47
C SER A 102 14.78 -17.29 18.98
N PHE A 103 13.68 -17.18 19.75
CA PHE A 103 12.39 -16.65 19.26
C PHE A 103 11.55 -15.87 20.28
N GLY A 104 12.02 -15.74 21.52
CA GLY A 104 11.30 -15.03 22.56
C GLY A 104 11.04 -13.56 22.25
N PHE A 105 9.83 -13.08 22.58
CA PHE A 105 9.46 -11.68 22.35
C PHE A 105 9.18 -10.94 23.66
N CYS A 106 9.47 -9.64 23.71
CA CYS A 106 9.13 -8.79 24.85
C CYS A 106 7.64 -8.41 24.78
N LYS A 107 6.83 -8.82 25.76
CA LYS A 107 5.38 -8.57 25.74
C LYS A 107 5.06 -7.08 25.81
N ALA A 108 5.77 -6.34 26.67
CA ALA A 108 5.55 -4.90 26.81
C ALA A 108 5.79 -4.17 25.47
N HIS A 109 6.89 -4.50 24.78
CA HIS A 109 7.18 -3.97 23.45
C HIS A 109 6.10 -4.37 22.44
N GLY A 110 5.73 -5.66 22.40
CA GLY A 110 4.69 -6.14 21.48
C GLY A 110 3.33 -5.47 21.70
N ALA A 111 2.93 -5.25 22.97
CA ALA A 111 1.69 -4.56 23.31
C ALA A 111 1.71 -3.09 22.86
N ALA A 112 2.85 -2.41 23.02
CA ALA A 112 3.00 -1.01 22.61
C ALA A 112 2.80 -0.81 21.09
N PHE A 113 3.20 -1.77 20.24
CA PHE A 113 2.95 -1.73 18.79
C PHE A 113 1.58 -2.29 18.39
N ALA A 114 1.04 -3.24 19.15
CA ALA A 114 -0.27 -3.81 18.90
C ALA A 114 -1.40 -2.76 19.06
N LEU A 115 -1.26 -1.83 20.01
CA LEU A 115 -2.28 -0.80 20.26
C LEU A 115 -2.47 0.14 19.06
N PRO A 116 -1.43 0.80 18.50
CA PRO A 116 -1.55 1.57 17.25
C PRO A 116 -2.05 0.73 16.08
N THR A 117 -1.64 -0.54 15.97
CA THR A 117 -2.14 -1.44 14.91
C THR A 117 -3.64 -1.63 15.01
N TYR A 118 -4.16 -1.86 16.22
CA TYR A 118 -5.59 -1.98 16.47
C TYR A 118 -6.34 -0.66 16.21
N GLN A 119 -5.78 0.47 16.67
CA GLN A 119 -6.35 1.80 16.42
C GLN A 119 -6.45 2.11 14.93
N SER A 120 -5.39 1.84 14.15
CA SER A 120 -5.39 1.99 12.69
C SER A 120 -6.41 1.07 12.02
N ALA A 121 -6.54 -0.19 12.47
CA ALA A 121 -7.55 -1.11 11.94
C ALA A 121 -8.98 -0.63 12.26
N TRP A 122 -9.20 -0.10 13.46
CA TRP A 122 -10.48 0.46 13.87
C TRP A 122 -10.85 1.69 13.05
N LEU A 123 -9.93 2.64 12.90
CA LEU A 123 -10.10 3.82 12.05
C LEU A 123 -10.37 3.43 10.60
N LYS A 124 -9.61 2.50 10.04
CA LYS A 124 -9.84 1.99 8.68
C LYS A 124 -11.23 1.33 8.51
N THR A 125 -11.76 0.71 9.57
CA THR A 125 -13.06 0.02 9.53
C THR A 125 -14.24 0.99 9.65
N HIS A 126 -14.11 2.02 10.51
CA HIS A 126 -15.22 2.91 10.86
C HIS A 126 -15.15 4.30 10.22
N TYR A 127 -13.95 4.78 9.90
CA TYR A 127 -13.66 6.11 9.31
C TYR A 127 -12.61 5.98 8.19
N PRO A 128 -12.87 5.15 7.14
CA PRO A 128 -11.89 4.86 6.11
C PRO A 128 -11.45 6.11 5.33
N THR A 129 -12.36 7.06 5.10
CA THR A 129 -12.10 8.29 4.34
C THR A 129 -11.12 9.21 5.07
N GLU A 130 -11.38 9.50 6.35
CA GLU A 130 -10.53 10.31 7.22
C GLU A 130 -9.17 9.62 7.46
N PHE A 131 -9.20 8.30 7.68
CA PHE A 131 -7.99 7.51 7.89
C PHE A 131 -7.07 7.55 6.66
N LEU A 132 -7.61 7.33 5.46
CA LEU A 132 -6.84 7.40 4.22
C LEU A 132 -6.35 8.81 3.91
N ALA A 133 -7.14 9.85 4.19
CA ALA A 133 -6.70 11.24 4.05
C ALA A 133 -5.44 11.50 4.91
N GLY A 134 -5.45 11.06 6.17
CA GLY A 134 -4.28 11.13 7.04
C GLY A 134 -3.07 10.34 6.52
N LEU A 135 -3.29 9.14 5.95
CA LEU A 135 -2.23 8.36 5.33
C LEU A 135 -1.62 9.04 4.10
N PHE A 136 -2.44 9.67 3.25
CA PHE A 136 -1.97 10.38 2.07
C PHE A 136 -1.18 11.64 2.44
N THR A 137 -1.62 12.38 3.47
CA THR A 137 -0.95 13.58 3.97
C THR A 137 0.41 13.27 4.60
N HIS A 138 0.49 12.24 5.46
CA HIS A 138 1.71 11.96 6.20
C HIS A 138 2.69 10.99 5.51
N ASP A 139 2.22 10.28 4.47
CA ASP A 139 2.99 9.33 3.66
C ASP A 139 4.07 8.56 4.46
N PRO A 140 3.69 7.57 5.28
CA PRO A 140 4.62 6.86 6.15
C PRO A 140 5.66 5.99 5.40
N GLY A 141 5.71 6.05 4.06
CA GLY A 141 6.85 5.60 3.25
C GLY A 141 6.97 4.10 2.98
N MET A 142 6.03 3.28 3.47
CA MET A 142 6.08 1.82 3.26
C MET A 142 5.50 1.37 1.93
N TYR A 143 4.50 2.08 1.41
CA TYR A 143 3.81 1.76 0.17
C TYR A 143 3.67 3.03 -0.68
N PRO A 144 3.76 2.92 -2.02
CA PRO A 144 3.55 4.09 -2.88
C PRO A 144 2.10 4.58 -2.75
N LYS A 145 1.89 5.91 -2.78
CA LYS A 145 0.54 6.53 -2.73
C LYS A 145 -0.42 5.93 -3.77
N ARG A 146 0.08 5.59 -4.96
CA ARG A 146 -0.68 4.87 -6.00
C ARG A 146 -1.35 3.58 -5.49
N LEU A 147 -0.67 2.80 -4.65
CA LEU A 147 -1.25 1.59 -4.06
C LEU A 147 -2.29 1.93 -2.99
N LEU A 148 -2.06 2.99 -2.20
CA LEU A 148 -3.05 3.48 -1.23
C LEU A 148 -4.32 3.95 -1.94
N LEU A 149 -4.19 4.47 -3.16
CA LEU A 149 -5.32 4.83 -4.03
C LEU A 149 -6.11 3.59 -4.49
N SER A 150 -5.43 2.51 -4.90
CA SER A 150 -6.09 1.21 -5.15
C SER A 150 -6.85 0.71 -3.91
N GLU A 151 -6.29 0.87 -2.71
CA GLU A 151 -6.99 0.50 -1.47
C GLU A 151 -8.19 1.41 -1.18
N ALA A 152 -8.10 2.71 -1.44
CA ALA A 152 -9.22 3.65 -1.32
C ALA A 152 -10.40 3.22 -2.20
N ARG A 153 -10.14 2.85 -3.46
CA ARG A 153 -11.15 2.32 -4.39
C ARG A 153 -11.83 1.08 -3.84
N ARG A 154 -11.07 0.12 -3.30
CA ARG A 154 -11.61 -1.12 -2.73
C ARG A 154 -12.48 -0.89 -1.50
N LEU A 155 -12.19 0.16 -0.73
CA LEU A 155 -12.99 0.59 0.41
C LEU A 155 -14.19 1.47 0.02
N GLY A 156 -14.36 1.78 -1.27
CA GLY A 156 -15.42 2.67 -1.75
C GLY A 156 -15.17 4.15 -1.44
N VAL A 157 -13.94 4.52 -1.07
CA VAL A 157 -13.56 5.91 -0.80
C VAL A 157 -13.25 6.62 -2.10
N LYS A 158 -14.01 7.68 -2.38
CA LYS A 158 -13.82 8.50 -3.59
C LYS A 158 -12.63 9.42 -3.42
N ILE A 159 -11.78 9.50 -4.44
CA ILE A 159 -10.71 10.49 -4.53
C ILE A 159 -11.18 11.60 -5.48
N LEU A 160 -11.25 12.82 -4.98
CA LEU A 160 -11.64 14.00 -5.74
C LEU A 160 -10.36 14.61 -6.35
N PRO A 161 -10.40 15.01 -7.64
CA PRO A 161 -9.23 15.53 -8.34
C PRO A 161 -8.72 16.83 -7.69
N LEU A 162 -7.57 17.31 -8.14
CA LEU A 162 -7.12 18.64 -7.73
C LEU A 162 -8.14 19.70 -8.15
N ASP A 163 -8.22 20.76 -7.36
CA ASP A 163 -9.03 21.94 -7.65
C ASP A 163 -8.36 23.16 -7.03
N VAL A 164 -8.09 24.20 -7.80
CA VAL A 164 -7.34 25.38 -7.29
C VAL A 164 -8.09 26.21 -6.24
N ASN A 165 -9.41 26.08 -6.15
CA ASN A 165 -10.23 26.74 -5.13
C ASN A 165 -10.37 25.89 -3.86
N LYS A 166 -10.46 24.56 -4.01
CA LYS A 166 -10.75 23.63 -2.90
C LYS A 166 -9.51 22.94 -2.32
N SER A 167 -8.55 22.54 -3.16
CA SER A 167 -7.33 21.86 -2.72
C SER A 167 -6.46 22.75 -1.84
N LYS A 168 -5.86 22.14 -0.81
CA LYS A 168 -4.90 22.78 0.10
C LYS A 168 -3.56 22.04 0.05
N ASP A 169 -2.67 22.33 0.99
CA ASP A 169 -1.36 21.69 1.15
C ASP A 169 -1.44 20.25 1.68
N GLU A 170 -2.57 19.88 2.28
CA GLU A 170 -2.87 18.53 2.79
C GLU A 170 -4.10 17.92 2.08
N TYR A 171 -4.27 16.59 2.23
CA TYR A 171 -5.46 15.90 1.78
C TYR A 171 -6.63 16.19 2.71
N LEU A 172 -7.77 16.58 2.16
CA LEU A 172 -8.93 16.98 2.93
C LEU A 172 -10.12 16.07 2.67
N VAL A 173 -10.91 15.81 3.71
CA VAL A 173 -12.20 15.15 3.56
C VAL A 173 -13.24 16.19 3.16
N GLU A 174 -13.92 15.95 2.05
CA GLU A 174 -14.91 16.85 1.46
C GLU A 174 -16.25 16.12 1.33
N GLN A 175 -17.34 16.80 1.73
CA GLN A 175 -18.69 16.34 1.49
C GLN A 175 -19.15 16.84 0.12
N THR A 176 -19.49 15.91 -0.76
CA THR A 176 -20.04 16.19 -2.09
C THR A 176 -21.50 15.75 -2.17
N ILE A 177 -22.20 16.15 -3.24
CA ILE A 177 -23.58 15.70 -3.51
C ILE A 177 -23.65 14.17 -3.58
N ASP A 178 -22.61 13.54 -4.13
CA ASP A 178 -22.53 12.09 -4.30
C ASP A 178 -21.88 11.37 -3.10
N GLY A 179 -21.76 12.05 -1.95
CA GLY A 179 -21.22 11.50 -0.70
C GLY A 179 -19.85 12.08 -0.31
N THR A 180 -19.19 11.45 0.65
CA THR A 180 -17.88 11.90 1.17
C THR A 180 -16.72 11.40 0.31
N GLY A 181 -15.76 12.27 0.02
CA GLY A 181 -14.53 11.94 -0.70
C GLY A 181 -13.29 12.62 -0.12
N ILE A 182 -12.12 12.27 -0.65
CA ILE A 182 -10.84 12.87 -0.29
C ILE A 182 -10.39 13.79 -1.42
N ARG A 183 -10.32 15.10 -1.14
CA ARG A 183 -9.72 16.09 -2.02
C ARG A 183 -8.21 15.99 -1.97
N MET A 184 -7.60 15.90 -3.15
CA MET A 184 -6.15 15.86 -3.28
C MET A 184 -5.47 17.17 -2.84
N ALA A 185 -4.26 17.00 -2.30
CA ALA A 185 -3.38 18.11 -1.94
C ALA A 185 -2.66 18.66 -3.18
N ILE A 186 -2.60 19.98 -3.32
CA ILE A 186 -1.91 20.65 -4.44
C ILE A 186 -0.39 20.41 -4.43
N THR A 187 0.16 19.98 -3.29
CA THR A 187 1.56 19.62 -3.08
C THR A 187 2.01 18.43 -3.91
N ASP A 188 1.10 17.55 -4.35
CA ASP A 188 1.45 16.39 -5.17
C ASP A 188 1.65 16.73 -6.66
N LEU A 189 1.40 17.97 -7.08
CA LEU A 189 1.70 18.40 -8.44
C LEU A 189 3.22 18.52 -8.67
N HIS A 190 3.76 17.67 -9.53
CA HIS A 190 5.19 17.64 -9.80
C HIS A 190 5.71 18.99 -10.34
N GLY A 191 6.71 19.53 -9.64
CA GLY A 191 7.43 20.74 -10.01
C GLY A 191 6.67 22.05 -9.78
N ILE A 192 5.65 22.06 -8.93
CA ILE A 192 5.10 23.28 -8.33
C ILE A 192 6.01 23.74 -7.17
N SER A 193 6.22 25.06 -7.02
CA SER A 193 6.99 25.58 -5.88
C SER A 193 6.11 25.84 -4.65
N ASN A 194 6.69 25.75 -3.45
CA ASN A 194 6.00 26.14 -2.20
C ASN A 194 5.46 27.58 -2.27
N SER A 195 6.17 28.48 -2.97
CA SER A 195 5.72 29.86 -3.15
C SER A 195 4.45 29.96 -4.01
N GLU A 196 4.32 29.11 -5.04
CA GLU A 196 3.12 29.05 -5.87
C GLU A 196 1.97 28.42 -5.09
N ILE A 197 2.21 27.33 -4.37
CA ILE A 197 1.22 26.68 -3.49
C ILE A 197 0.63 27.69 -2.51
N SER A 198 1.49 28.40 -1.75
CA SER A 198 1.04 29.38 -0.77
C SER A 198 0.27 30.53 -1.40
N ARG A 199 0.65 30.98 -2.61
CA ARG A 199 -0.10 32.04 -3.33
C ARG A 199 -1.48 31.56 -3.76
N ILE A 200 -1.57 30.37 -4.37
CA ILE A 200 -2.83 29.77 -4.83
C ILE A 200 -3.78 29.61 -3.64
N ILE A 201 -3.31 29.02 -2.54
CA ILE A 201 -4.12 28.80 -1.33
C ILE A 201 -4.60 30.13 -0.72
N LYS A 202 -3.72 31.13 -0.61
CA LYS A 202 -4.02 32.41 0.03
C LYS A 202 -4.98 33.27 -0.78
N GLN A 203 -4.95 33.17 -2.10
CA GLN A 203 -5.74 34.01 -3.00
C GLN A 203 -7.01 33.36 -3.52
N ALA A 204 -7.24 32.06 -3.26
CA ALA A 204 -8.53 31.44 -3.50
C ALA A 204 -9.64 32.12 -2.66
N PRO A 205 -10.89 32.20 -3.14
CA PRO A 205 -11.37 31.64 -4.41
C PRO A 205 -11.08 32.55 -5.61
N PHE A 206 -10.90 31.90 -6.77
CA PHE A 206 -10.80 32.49 -8.09
C PHE A 206 -12.13 32.33 -8.82
N VAL A 207 -12.49 33.33 -9.62
CA VAL A 207 -13.75 33.33 -10.39
C VAL A 207 -13.59 32.60 -11.72
N ASP A 208 -12.51 32.87 -12.44
CA ASP A 208 -12.25 32.35 -13.78
C ASP A 208 -10.73 32.11 -14.02
N LEU A 209 -10.36 31.68 -15.22
CA LEU A 209 -8.97 31.35 -15.57
C LEU A 209 -8.09 32.61 -15.65
N ALA A 210 -8.65 33.74 -16.09
CA ALA A 210 -7.95 35.02 -16.14
C ALA A 210 -7.62 35.53 -14.72
N ASP A 211 -8.57 35.49 -13.80
CA ASP A 211 -8.42 35.87 -12.38
C ASP A 211 -7.35 35.01 -11.71
N PHE A 212 -7.40 33.68 -11.93
CA PHE A 212 -6.36 32.77 -11.46
C PHE A 212 -4.98 33.12 -12.01
N TYR A 213 -4.87 33.39 -13.32
CA TYR A 213 -3.59 33.72 -13.95
C TYR A 213 -2.98 35.03 -13.41
N LEU A 214 -3.83 36.04 -13.15
CA LEU A 214 -3.42 37.36 -12.65
C LEU A 214 -3.06 37.34 -11.16
N ARG A 215 -3.95 36.81 -10.31
CA ARG A 215 -3.76 36.80 -8.85
C ARG A 215 -2.68 35.80 -8.46
N ALA A 216 -2.87 34.51 -8.77
CA ALA A 216 -1.96 33.45 -8.33
C ALA A 216 -0.59 33.54 -9.00
N SER A 217 -0.56 34.14 -10.19
CA SER A 217 0.64 34.33 -11.02
C SER A 217 1.49 33.04 -11.10
N PRO A 218 0.89 31.92 -11.55
CA PRO A 218 1.63 30.66 -11.71
C PRO A 218 2.68 30.79 -12.82
N SER A 219 3.70 29.92 -12.76
CA SER A 219 4.62 29.75 -13.87
C SER A 219 3.90 29.16 -15.09
N ARG A 220 4.47 29.35 -16.30
CA ARG A 220 3.93 28.76 -17.54
C ARG A 220 3.88 27.23 -17.47
N ALA A 221 4.81 26.59 -16.76
CA ALA A 221 4.81 25.14 -16.57
C ALA A 221 3.69 24.72 -15.62
N THR A 222 3.55 25.41 -14.48
CA THR A 222 2.56 25.10 -13.44
C THR A 222 1.13 25.19 -13.96
N ILE A 223 0.76 26.28 -14.63
CA ILE A 223 -0.62 26.43 -15.13
C ILE A 223 -0.98 25.37 -16.18
N LYS A 224 -0.04 25.00 -17.06
CA LYS A 224 -0.25 23.92 -18.04
C LYS A 224 -0.44 22.57 -17.36
N ARG A 225 0.34 22.28 -16.32
CA ARG A 225 0.21 21.04 -15.55
C ARG A 225 -1.12 20.98 -14.81
N LEU A 226 -1.53 22.08 -14.16
CA LEU A 226 -2.83 22.22 -13.50
C LEU A 226 -3.99 21.98 -14.48
N ALA A 227 -3.93 22.55 -15.68
CA ALA A 227 -4.93 22.30 -16.72
C ALA A 227 -4.97 20.84 -17.18
N LEU A 228 -3.80 20.21 -17.39
CA LEU A 228 -3.72 18.81 -17.83
C LEU A 228 -4.33 17.82 -16.83
N VAL A 229 -4.17 18.08 -15.53
CA VAL A 229 -4.72 17.23 -14.45
C VAL A 229 -6.15 17.59 -14.04
N GLY A 230 -6.76 18.58 -14.70
CA GLY A 230 -8.14 19.01 -14.45
C GLY A 230 -8.33 19.95 -13.25
N ALA A 231 -7.26 20.52 -12.70
CA ALA A 231 -7.34 21.39 -11.52
C ALA A 231 -8.01 22.74 -11.76
N LEU A 232 -8.25 23.08 -13.03
CA LEU A 232 -8.86 24.34 -13.46
C LEU A 232 -10.25 24.13 -14.07
N ASP A 233 -10.78 22.90 -14.05
CA ASP A 233 -12.03 22.55 -14.73
C ASP A 233 -13.23 23.30 -14.13
N GLU A 234 -13.26 23.51 -12.79
CA GLU A 234 -14.32 24.30 -12.13
C GLU A 234 -14.29 25.79 -12.51
N LEU A 235 -13.10 26.36 -12.79
CA LEU A 235 -12.97 27.76 -13.24
C LEU A 235 -13.48 27.99 -14.66
N ALA A 236 -13.54 26.94 -15.46
CA ALA A 236 -14.06 26.95 -16.81
C ALA A 236 -15.58 26.66 -16.84
N GLY A 237 -16.33 26.85 -15.75
CA GLY A 237 -17.76 26.50 -15.69
C GLY A 237 -18.04 25.02 -15.43
N GLY A 238 -17.01 24.21 -15.15
CA GLY A 238 -17.12 22.78 -14.91
C GLY A 238 -17.04 21.95 -16.19
N SER A 239 -16.79 20.64 -16.04
CA SER A 239 -16.57 19.71 -17.15
C SER A 239 -17.79 19.48 -18.08
N ASN A 240 -18.96 20.02 -17.72
CA ASN A 240 -20.17 19.88 -18.53
C ASN A 240 -20.29 20.96 -19.61
N ASP A 241 -19.75 22.15 -19.35
CA ASP A 241 -19.89 23.30 -20.25
C ASP A 241 -18.68 23.43 -21.19
N HIS A 242 -17.50 23.02 -20.71
CA HIS A 242 -16.25 23.12 -21.46
C HIS A 242 -15.41 21.85 -21.33
N THR A 243 -14.77 21.47 -22.44
CA THR A 243 -13.86 20.32 -22.45
C THR A 243 -12.49 20.69 -21.89
N ARG A 244 -11.70 19.70 -21.48
CA ARG A 244 -10.31 19.97 -21.07
C ARG A 244 -9.46 20.51 -22.21
N GLY A 245 -9.80 20.20 -23.46
CA GLY A 245 -9.18 20.78 -24.66
C GLY A 245 -9.37 22.30 -24.71
N ASP A 246 -10.56 22.79 -24.37
CA ASP A 246 -10.90 24.22 -24.34
C ASP A 246 -10.11 24.94 -23.24
N VAL A 247 -10.02 24.34 -22.05
CA VAL A 247 -9.21 24.86 -20.93
C VAL A 247 -7.74 24.98 -21.32
N LEU A 248 -7.18 23.94 -21.96
CA LEU A 248 -5.79 23.95 -22.42
C LEU A 248 -5.51 25.02 -23.47
N GLU A 249 -6.43 25.22 -24.40
CA GLU A 249 -6.32 26.27 -25.41
C GLU A 249 -6.37 27.65 -24.75
N ARG A 250 -7.27 27.85 -23.77
CA ARG A 250 -7.33 29.12 -23.03
C ARG A 250 -6.03 29.40 -22.29
N VAL A 251 -5.47 28.40 -21.62
CA VAL A 251 -4.15 28.51 -20.96
C VAL A 251 -3.04 28.83 -21.97
N ARG A 252 -3.10 28.29 -23.18
CA ARG A 252 -2.17 28.63 -24.27
C ARG A 252 -2.26 30.11 -24.64
N GLN A 253 -3.46 30.66 -24.78
CA GLN A 253 -3.69 32.08 -25.09
C GLN A 253 -3.15 32.99 -23.97
N LEU A 254 -3.48 32.69 -22.71
CA LEU A 254 -3.02 33.46 -21.55
C LEU A 254 -1.50 33.46 -21.42
N THR A 255 -0.86 32.32 -21.69
CA THR A 255 0.60 32.20 -21.59
C THR A 255 1.36 32.77 -22.80
N ALA A 256 0.69 32.95 -23.94
CA ALA A 256 1.26 33.56 -25.14
C ALA A 256 1.42 35.09 -25.03
N LEU A 257 0.69 35.74 -24.12
CA LEU A 257 0.84 37.17 -23.84
C LEU A 257 2.27 37.46 -23.37
N LYS A 258 2.95 38.40 -24.06
CA LYS A 258 4.38 38.72 -23.83
C LYS A 258 4.62 39.41 -22.48
N ALA A 259 3.65 40.16 -21.98
CA ALA A 259 3.70 40.81 -20.67
C ALA A 259 2.43 40.45 -19.89
N LYS A 260 2.60 40.01 -18.63
CA LYS A 260 1.46 39.87 -17.71
C LYS A 260 0.88 41.27 -17.47
N PRO A 261 -0.45 41.46 -17.57
CA PRO A 261 -1.07 42.71 -17.15
C PRO A 261 -0.68 42.99 -15.70
N LYS A 262 -0.14 44.19 -15.41
CA LYS A 262 0.06 44.62 -14.03
C LYS A 262 -1.27 45.15 -13.52
N LEU A 263 -1.77 44.61 -12.41
CA LEU A 263 -2.86 45.26 -11.70
C LEU A 263 -2.33 46.58 -11.14
N ASP A 264 -2.82 47.70 -11.67
CA ASP A 264 -2.63 49.02 -11.08
C ASP A 264 -3.80 49.29 -10.13
N GLN A 265 -3.50 49.47 -8.83
CA GLN A 265 -4.51 49.71 -7.80
C GLN A 265 -5.23 51.07 -7.98
N ASN A 266 -4.65 51.98 -8.76
CA ASN A 266 -5.19 53.32 -8.99
C ASN A 266 -5.94 53.45 -10.33
N GLN A 267 -6.01 52.40 -11.13
CA GLN A 267 -6.76 52.40 -12.38
C GLN A 267 -8.18 51.90 -12.11
N PRO A 268 -9.24 52.70 -12.36
CA PRO A 268 -10.60 52.19 -12.26
C PRO A 268 -10.74 51.02 -13.23
N MET A 269 -11.06 49.83 -12.71
CA MET A 269 -11.45 48.72 -13.56
C MET A 269 -12.71 49.17 -14.29
N LEU A 270 -12.65 49.23 -15.62
CA LEU A 270 -13.86 49.27 -16.42
C LEU A 270 -14.57 47.94 -16.15
N ASP A 271 -15.56 48.01 -15.27
CA ASP A 271 -16.48 46.93 -14.94
C ASP A 271 -17.40 46.71 -16.14
N PHE A 272 -16.82 46.08 -17.16
CA PHE A 272 -17.62 45.26 -18.02
C PHE A 272 -17.72 43.93 -17.28
N GLU A 273 -18.93 43.43 -17.10
CA GLU A 273 -19.23 42.00 -17.03
C GLU A 273 -18.73 41.33 -18.32
N ALA A 274 -17.42 41.41 -18.57
CA ALA A 274 -16.73 40.72 -19.63
C ALA A 274 -16.57 39.29 -19.12
N THR A 275 -17.68 38.54 -19.16
CA THR A 275 -17.67 37.11 -18.96
C THR A 275 -16.52 36.54 -19.77
N GLU A 276 -15.55 35.89 -19.11
CA GLU A 276 -14.42 35.31 -19.79
C GLU A 276 -14.95 34.36 -20.87
N GLN A 277 -14.75 34.72 -22.14
CA GLN A 277 -15.19 33.89 -23.25
C GLN A 277 -14.20 32.73 -23.39
N MET A 278 -14.64 31.56 -22.96
CA MET A 278 -13.91 30.33 -23.17
C MET A 278 -13.91 29.95 -24.66
N PRO A 279 -12.77 29.48 -25.20
CA PRO A 279 -12.76 28.85 -26.51
C PRO A 279 -13.67 27.61 -26.46
N SER A 280 -14.23 27.24 -27.61
CA SER A 280 -15.08 26.06 -27.75
C SER A 280 -14.72 25.29 -29.02
N GLY A 281 -15.00 23.98 -29.01
CA GLY A 281 -14.80 23.11 -30.17
C GLY A 281 -13.48 22.34 -30.17
N PHE A 282 -12.70 22.39 -29.08
CA PHE A 282 -11.55 21.51 -28.92
C PHE A 282 -11.99 20.16 -28.35
N SER A 283 -11.37 19.08 -28.82
CA SER A 283 -11.70 17.73 -28.32
C SER A 283 -11.13 17.52 -26.92
N ASP A 284 -11.87 16.76 -26.11
CA ASP A 284 -11.41 16.36 -24.80
C ASP A 284 -10.20 15.40 -24.85
N ILE A 285 -9.47 15.29 -23.76
CA ILE A 285 -8.35 14.36 -23.63
C ILE A 285 -8.89 12.94 -23.58
N SER A 286 -8.31 12.03 -24.37
CA SER A 286 -8.67 10.61 -24.28
C SER A 286 -8.46 10.08 -22.85
N PRO A 287 -9.28 9.14 -22.34
CA PRO A 287 -9.14 8.59 -20.98
C PRO A 287 -7.73 8.03 -20.70
N ALA A 288 -7.13 7.37 -21.68
CA ALA A 288 -5.75 6.88 -21.57
C ALA A 288 -4.71 8.00 -21.49
N GLY A 289 -4.95 9.12 -22.18
CA GLY A 289 -4.11 10.32 -22.10
C GLY A 289 -4.25 11.03 -20.76
N GLN A 290 -5.44 11.05 -20.18
CA GLN A 290 -5.68 11.59 -18.84
C GLN A 290 -4.93 10.79 -17.77
N ILE A 291 -5.07 9.47 -17.75
CA ILE A 291 -4.34 8.60 -16.79
C ILE A 291 -2.82 8.76 -16.95
N GLN A 292 -2.34 8.88 -18.20
CA GLN A 292 -0.91 9.14 -18.46
C GLN A 292 -0.47 10.48 -17.88
N ALA A 293 -1.25 11.54 -18.05
CA ALA A 293 -0.97 12.86 -17.48
C ALA A 293 -1.00 12.83 -15.94
N GLU A 294 -1.96 12.15 -15.34
CA GLU A 294 -2.04 11.97 -13.87
C GLU A 294 -0.80 11.23 -13.34
N LEU A 295 -0.36 10.15 -14.00
CA LEU A 295 0.83 9.41 -13.61
C LEU A 295 2.11 10.22 -13.76
N GLU A 296 2.24 11.01 -14.83
CA GLU A 296 3.42 11.83 -15.08
C GLU A 296 3.50 13.05 -14.15
N LEU A 297 2.35 13.66 -13.85
CA LEU A 297 2.29 14.94 -13.14
C LEU A 297 1.99 14.79 -11.64
N LEU A 298 1.31 13.72 -11.23
CA LEU A 298 0.91 13.46 -9.84
C LEU A 298 1.51 12.15 -9.29
N GLY A 299 2.07 11.30 -10.15
CA GLY A 299 2.59 9.99 -9.74
C GLY A 299 1.51 8.97 -9.37
N MET A 300 0.24 9.28 -9.64
CA MET A 300 -0.94 8.51 -9.25
C MET A 300 -1.91 8.41 -10.43
N ASP A 301 -2.68 7.34 -10.48
CA ASP A 301 -3.71 7.08 -11.46
C ASP A 301 -5.07 7.28 -10.79
N ILE A 302 -5.61 8.51 -10.80
CA ILE A 302 -6.76 8.91 -9.98
C ILE A 302 -8.07 8.48 -10.65
N THR A 303 -8.21 8.79 -11.93
CA THR A 303 -9.44 8.57 -12.69
C THR A 303 -9.74 7.08 -12.83
N ASP A 304 -8.75 6.29 -13.24
CA ASP A 304 -8.86 4.84 -13.33
C ASP A 304 -7.48 4.19 -13.18
N HIS A 305 -7.42 2.88 -12.90
CA HIS A 305 -6.17 2.17 -12.72
C HIS A 305 -5.36 2.12 -14.03
N GLN A 306 -4.02 2.20 -13.95
CA GLN A 306 -3.13 2.20 -15.12
C GLN A 306 -3.34 0.98 -16.05
N LEU A 307 -3.79 -0.15 -15.50
CA LEU A 307 -4.08 -1.34 -16.30
C LEU A 307 -5.34 -1.25 -17.17
N ALA A 308 -6.23 -0.30 -16.94
CA ALA A 308 -7.47 -0.15 -17.71
C ALA A 308 -7.19 -0.05 -19.22
N LYS A 309 -6.09 0.61 -19.59
CA LYS A 309 -5.61 0.71 -20.98
C LYS A 309 -5.33 -0.66 -21.63
N TYR A 310 -4.92 -1.65 -20.84
CA TYR A 310 -4.53 -2.99 -21.29
C TYR A 310 -5.67 -3.99 -21.19
N GLN A 311 -6.81 -3.62 -20.57
CA GLN A 311 -7.92 -4.52 -20.27
C GLN A 311 -8.39 -5.35 -21.47
N PRO A 312 -8.56 -4.80 -22.69
CA PRO A 312 -8.98 -5.61 -23.84
C PRO A 312 -8.03 -6.77 -24.18
N MET A 313 -6.72 -6.56 -24.01
CA MET A 313 -5.71 -7.61 -24.22
C MET A 313 -5.71 -8.60 -23.05
N LEU A 314 -5.79 -8.08 -21.81
CA LEU A 314 -5.79 -8.91 -20.60
C LEU A 314 -6.99 -9.86 -20.55
N ASP A 315 -8.18 -9.38 -20.95
CA ASP A 315 -9.40 -10.19 -21.01
C ASP A 315 -9.29 -11.31 -22.05
N GLN A 316 -8.76 -11.01 -23.24
CA GLN A 316 -8.53 -12.01 -24.28
C GLN A 316 -7.50 -13.08 -23.87
N MET A 317 -6.49 -12.69 -23.09
CA MET A 317 -5.48 -13.60 -22.55
C MET A 317 -5.99 -14.42 -21.36
N GLY A 318 -7.18 -14.12 -20.81
CA GLY A 318 -7.72 -14.80 -19.62
C GLY A 318 -6.94 -14.49 -18.35
N VAL A 319 -6.46 -13.25 -18.22
CA VAL A 319 -5.73 -12.81 -17.01
C VAL A 319 -6.68 -12.75 -15.82
N VAL A 320 -6.28 -13.42 -14.74
CA VAL A 320 -7.05 -13.51 -13.49
C VAL A 320 -6.74 -12.31 -12.61
N ARG A 321 -7.79 -11.68 -12.08
CA ARG A 321 -7.67 -10.57 -11.15
C ARG A 321 -7.26 -11.04 -9.75
N SER A 322 -6.57 -10.18 -9.01
CA SER A 322 -6.10 -10.43 -7.65
C SER A 322 -7.23 -10.85 -6.71
N SER A 323 -8.38 -10.17 -6.83
CA SER A 323 -9.58 -10.47 -6.03
C SER A 323 -10.14 -11.88 -6.27
N GLU A 324 -9.91 -12.47 -7.44
CA GLU A 324 -10.44 -13.77 -7.84
C GLU A 324 -9.54 -14.94 -7.41
N LEU A 325 -8.24 -14.68 -7.20
CA LEU A 325 -7.25 -15.71 -6.86
C LEU A 325 -7.63 -16.55 -5.62
N VAL A 326 -8.28 -15.93 -4.64
CA VAL A 326 -8.70 -16.60 -3.40
C VAL A 326 -9.78 -17.67 -3.66
N SER A 327 -10.54 -17.56 -4.75
CA SER A 327 -11.56 -18.55 -5.14
C SER A 327 -10.96 -19.78 -5.84
N LEU A 328 -9.74 -19.65 -6.38
CA LEU A 328 -9.11 -20.72 -7.16
C LEU A 328 -8.55 -21.83 -6.29
N ARG A 329 -8.57 -23.06 -6.83
CA ARG A 329 -7.93 -24.22 -6.21
C ARG A 329 -6.41 -24.06 -6.24
N SER A 330 -5.72 -24.72 -5.30
CA SER A 330 -4.25 -24.79 -5.33
C SER A 330 -3.79 -25.56 -6.58
N LYS A 331 -2.62 -25.20 -7.12
CA LYS A 331 -2.01 -25.74 -8.35
C LYS A 331 -2.79 -25.45 -9.64
N THR A 332 -3.61 -24.40 -9.65
CA THR A 332 -4.30 -23.93 -10.87
C THR A 332 -3.34 -23.06 -11.68
N ASP A 333 -3.25 -23.29 -12.98
CA ASP A 333 -2.50 -22.43 -13.90
C ASP A 333 -3.21 -21.10 -14.10
N VAL A 334 -2.49 -20.00 -13.89
CA VAL A 334 -3.04 -18.65 -13.96
C VAL A 334 -2.07 -17.69 -14.62
N LEU A 335 -2.64 -16.68 -15.27
CA LEU A 335 -1.94 -15.46 -15.66
C LEU A 335 -2.39 -14.33 -14.76
N ILE A 336 -1.45 -13.56 -14.21
CA ILE A 336 -1.73 -12.34 -13.45
C ILE A 336 -0.98 -11.18 -14.10
N ALA A 337 -1.59 -10.00 -14.11
CA ALA A 337 -0.95 -8.78 -14.58
C ALA A 337 -1.03 -7.69 -13.51
N GLY A 338 -0.02 -6.83 -13.44
CA GLY A 338 0.00 -5.78 -12.43
C GLY A 338 1.14 -4.80 -12.54
N VAL A 339 0.98 -3.70 -11.81
CA VAL A 339 2.05 -2.76 -11.51
C VAL A 339 2.83 -3.30 -10.32
N ARG A 340 4.15 -3.42 -10.47
CA ARG A 340 5.06 -3.87 -9.42
C ARG A 340 5.05 -2.91 -8.24
N VAL A 341 4.72 -3.44 -7.07
CA VAL A 341 4.73 -2.73 -5.79
C VAL A 341 6.04 -2.94 -5.05
N ALA A 342 6.46 -4.19 -4.90
CA ALA A 342 7.62 -4.57 -4.11
C ALA A 342 8.37 -5.74 -4.75
N THR A 343 9.69 -5.74 -4.56
CA THR A 343 10.56 -6.86 -4.92
C THR A 343 11.40 -7.20 -3.69
N GLN A 344 11.33 -8.44 -3.23
CA GLN A 344 12.13 -8.94 -2.11
C GLN A 344 12.96 -10.13 -2.56
N SER A 345 14.26 -10.14 -2.25
CA SER A 345 15.16 -11.25 -2.58
C SER A 345 15.95 -11.70 -1.34
N PRO A 346 15.29 -12.35 -0.35
CA PRO A 346 15.96 -12.77 0.86
C PRO A 346 17.00 -13.86 0.55
N PRO A 347 18.14 -13.86 1.27
CA PRO A 347 19.14 -14.91 1.12
C PRO A 347 18.61 -16.25 1.65
N MET A 348 18.74 -17.32 0.86
CA MET A 348 18.40 -18.67 1.30
C MET A 348 19.62 -19.44 1.79
N ARG A 349 19.40 -20.36 2.72
CA ARG A 349 20.42 -21.29 3.22
C ARG A 349 21.01 -22.20 2.15
N SER A 350 20.29 -22.44 1.05
CA SER A 350 20.74 -23.26 -0.08
C SER A 350 21.68 -22.52 -1.04
N GLY A 351 21.97 -21.23 -0.82
CA GLY A 351 22.77 -20.39 -1.71
C GLY A 351 22.01 -19.90 -2.97
N LYS A 352 20.91 -20.56 -3.34
CA LYS A 352 20.01 -20.13 -4.42
C LYS A 352 19.20 -18.89 -4.00
N ARG A 353 18.95 -17.97 -4.93
CA ARG A 353 18.12 -16.79 -4.68
C ARG A 353 16.66 -17.09 -5.03
N VAL A 354 15.74 -16.60 -4.20
CA VAL A 354 14.31 -16.58 -4.50
C VAL A 354 13.88 -15.12 -4.53
N VAL A 355 13.06 -14.77 -5.51
CA VAL A 355 12.54 -13.42 -5.69
C VAL A 355 11.04 -13.44 -5.47
N PHE A 356 10.56 -12.58 -4.57
CA PHE A 356 9.14 -12.31 -4.35
C PHE A 356 8.80 -10.99 -5.03
N ILE A 357 7.75 -11.01 -5.85
CA ILE A 357 7.21 -9.83 -6.51
C ILE A 357 5.75 -9.67 -6.11
N THR A 358 5.40 -8.49 -5.62
CA THR A 358 4.01 -8.11 -5.38
C THR A 358 3.52 -7.24 -6.53
N LEU A 359 2.41 -7.65 -7.14
CA LEU A 359 1.74 -6.96 -8.23
C LEU A 359 0.40 -6.38 -7.78
N ASP A 360 0.13 -5.13 -8.13
CA ASP A 360 -1.16 -4.47 -7.94
C ASP A 360 -1.90 -4.37 -9.27
N ASP A 361 -3.15 -4.81 -9.30
CA ASP A 361 -4.01 -4.76 -10.48
C ASP A 361 -5.23 -3.82 -10.33
N GLY A 362 -5.28 -3.08 -9.23
CA GLY A 362 -6.40 -2.21 -8.87
C GLY A 362 -7.51 -2.93 -8.08
N THR A 363 -7.58 -4.26 -8.14
CA THR A 363 -8.50 -5.08 -7.32
C THR A 363 -7.86 -5.64 -6.06
N GLY A 364 -6.53 -5.67 -6.03
CA GLY A 364 -5.73 -6.08 -4.88
C GLY A 364 -4.28 -6.36 -5.25
N CYS A 365 -3.54 -6.83 -4.25
CA CYS A 365 -2.16 -7.27 -4.42
C CYS A 365 -2.06 -8.79 -4.60
N SER A 366 -1.30 -9.22 -5.58
CA SER A 366 -0.98 -10.62 -5.87
C SER A 366 0.52 -10.87 -5.66
N ASP A 367 0.86 -11.81 -4.79
CA ASP A 367 2.25 -12.18 -4.50
C ASP A 367 2.72 -13.35 -5.37
N ALA A 368 3.78 -13.13 -6.13
CA ALA A 368 4.42 -14.13 -6.99
C ALA A 368 5.83 -14.48 -6.47
N THR A 369 6.14 -15.77 -6.44
CA THR A 369 7.44 -16.31 -6.01
C THR A 369 8.17 -16.93 -7.20
N PHE A 370 9.36 -16.41 -7.51
CA PHE A 370 10.25 -16.91 -8.54
C PHE A 370 11.38 -17.70 -7.89
N PHE A 371 11.42 -19.00 -8.18
CA PHE A 371 12.54 -19.87 -7.82
C PHE A 371 13.66 -19.77 -8.87
N ASP A 372 14.84 -20.30 -8.53
CA ASP A 372 16.09 -20.24 -9.29
C ASP A 372 15.95 -20.34 -10.83
N GLU A 373 15.23 -21.36 -11.33
CA GLU A 373 15.02 -21.57 -12.77
C GLU A 373 14.12 -20.50 -13.41
N ALA A 374 13.02 -20.13 -12.75
CA ALA A 374 12.11 -19.09 -13.21
C ALA A 374 12.79 -17.71 -13.17
N GLN A 375 13.61 -17.46 -12.15
CA GLN A 375 14.39 -16.24 -12.02
C GLN A 375 15.42 -16.12 -13.15
N THR A 376 16.13 -17.20 -13.48
CA THR A 376 17.13 -17.20 -14.55
C THR A 376 16.48 -16.85 -15.90
N ARG A 377 15.31 -17.43 -16.20
CA ARG A 377 14.55 -17.18 -17.44
C ARG A 377 14.02 -15.75 -17.56
N SER A 378 13.60 -15.14 -16.45
CA SER A 378 12.90 -13.83 -16.48
C SER A 378 13.70 -12.68 -15.84
N SER A 379 14.97 -12.87 -15.48
CA SER A 379 15.78 -11.92 -14.70
C SER A 379 15.73 -10.47 -15.21
N GLY A 380 15.88 -10.26 -16.52
CA GLY A 380 15.85 -8.92 -17.13
C GLY A 380 14.52 -8.20 -16.90
N VAL A 381 13.40 -8.94 -16.99
CA VAL A 381 12.05 -8.40 -16.79
C VAL A 381 11.77 -8.12 -15.32
N LEU A 382 12.17 -9.03 -14.42
CA LEU A 382 11.86 -8.97 -12.98
C LEU A 382 12.42 -7.73 -12.28
N PHE A 383 13.59 -7.23 -12.68
CA PHE A 383 14.26 -6.10 -12.03
C PHE A 383 14.05 -4.78 -12.76
N ASN A 384 13.93 -4.78 -14.08
CA ASN A 384 13.90 -3.53 -14.87
C ASN A 384 12.49 -3.06 -15.25
N THR A 385 11.45 -3.88 -15.05
CA THR A 385 10.11 -3.58 -15.54
C THR A 385 9.12 -3.31 -14.41
N LYS A 386 8.33 -2.24 -14.53
CA LYS A 386 7.26 -1.93 -13.57
C LYS A 386 5.93 -2.64 -13.89
N LEU A 387 5.57 -2.76 -15.17
CA LEU A 387 4.33 -3.42 -15.60
C LEU A 387 4.63 -4.84 -16.04
N LEU A 388 4.07 -5.81 -15.33
CA LEU A 388 4.42 -7.22 -15.48
C LEU A 388 3.19 -8.05 -15.79
N LEU A 389 3.36 -9.02 -16.69
CA LEU A 389 2.49 -10.18 -16.83
C LEU A 389 3.27 -11.40 -16.31
N ILE A 390 2.67 -12.18 -15.40
CA ILE A 390 3.29 -13.35 -14.78
C ILE A 390 2.41 -14.58 -15.04
N SER A 391 3.02 -15.66 -15.51
CA SER A 391 2.41 -16.99 -15.56
C SER A 391 2.91 -17.86 -14.41
N GLY A 392 2.03 -18.67 -13.86
CA GLY A 392 2.42 -19.65 -12.85
C GLY A 392 1.25 -20.40 -12.27
N LYS A 393 1.53 -21.13 -11.18
CA LYS A 393 0.56 -21.95 -10.49
C LYS A 393 0.18 -21.37 -9.14
N THR A 394 -1.10 -21.36 -8.80
CA THR A 394 -1.55 -20.94 -7.47
C THR A 394 -1.01 -21.87 -6.38
N ARG A 395 -0.69 -21.32 -5.22
CA ARG A 395 -0.27 -22.03 -4.01
C ARG A 395 -1.05 -21.50 -2.83
N ARG A 396 -1.85 -22.36 -2.20
CA ARG A 396 -2.60 -21.99 -0.99
C ARG A 396 -1.80 -22.29 0.27
N THR A 397 -1.72 -21.31 1.16
CA THR A 397 -1.06 -21.42 2.47
C THR A 397 -2.04 -21.28 3.65
N GLY A 398 -3.32 -20.99 3.37
CA GLY A 398 -4.39 -20.94 4.35
C GLY A 398 -5.75 -20.65 3.71
N VAL A 399 -6.74 -20.27 4.52
CA VAL A 399 -8.11 -19.98 4.04
C VAL A 399 -8.11 -18.79 3.07
N LYS A 400 -7.41 -17.70 3.41
CA LYS A 400 -7.27 -16.51 2.55
C LYS A 400 -5.86 -16.33 1.96
N GLY A 401 -4.92 -17.21 2.29
CA GLY A 401 -3.54 -17.12 1.81
C GLY A 401 -3.39 -17.80 0.46
N VAL A 402 -3.25 -17.00 -0.60
CA VAL A 402 -2.93 -17.44 -1.96
C VAL A 402 -1.70 -16.70 -2.46
N SER A 403 -0.74 -17.44 -3.02
CA SER A 403 0.43 -16.90 -3.71
C SER A 403 0.61 -17.62 -5.04
N ILE A 404 1.36 -17.05 -5.97
CA ILE A 404 1.66 -17.66 -7.27
C ILE A 404 3.09 -18.20 -7.24
N MET A 405 3.27 -19.47 -7.59
CA MET A 405 4.57 -20.02 -7.96
C MET A 405 4.81 -19.66 -9.43
N ALA A 406 5.61 -18.63 -9.65
CA ALA A 406 5.80 -18.07 -10.97
C ALA A 406 6.76 -18.93 -11.81
N GLU A 407 6.43 -19.10 -13.07
CA GLU A 407 7.20 -19.86 -14.04
C GLU A 407 7.85 -18.95 -15.08
N ASN A 408 7.10 -17.98 -15.61
CA ASN A 408 7.58 -17.00 -16.57
C ASN A 408 7.00 -15.61 -16.29
N ALA A 409 7.71 -14.56 -16.71
CA ALA A 409 7.24 -13.18 -16.69
C ALA A 409 7.60 -12.43 -17.98
N TRP A 410 6.75 -11.47 -18.36
CA TRP A 410 6.89 -10.63 -19.55
C TRP A 410 6.62 -9.16 -19.22
N ASP A 411 7.20 -8.25 -20.03
CA ASP A 411 6.88 -6.82 -19.98
C ASP A 411 5.53 -6.56 -20.67
N LEU A 412 4.58 -6.04 -19.90
CA LEU A 412 3.23 -5.76 -20.39
C LEU A 412 3.23 -4.66 -21.48
N ASN A 413 4.16 -3.71 -21.43
CA ASN A 413 4.27 -2.67 -22.46
C ASN A 413 4.70 -3.25 -23.80
N GLN A 414 5.61 -4.21 -23.79
CA GLN A 414 6.05 -4.87 -25.01
C GLN A 414 4.90 -5.67 -25.61
N LEU A 415 4.23 -6.49 -24.81
CA LEU A 415 3.07 -7.28 -25.24
C LEU A 415 1.96 -6.41 -25.83
N TRP A 416 1.69 -5.24 -25.22
CA TRP A 416 0.70 -4.30 -25.73
C TRP A 416 1.05 -3.73 -27.11
N ARG A 417 2.34 -3.46 -27.38
CA ARG A 417 2.77 -2.98 -28.70
C ARG A 417 2.54 -4.05 -29.76
N GLU A 418 2.92 -5.29 -29.46
CA GLU A 418 2.75 -6.44 -30.36
C GLU A 418 1.25 -6.71 -30.61
N TYR A 419 0.42 -6.65 -29.57
CA TYR A 419 -1.04 -6.77 -29.67
C TYR A 419 -1.66 -5.71 -30.58
N ARG A 420 -1.26 -4.43 -30.43
CA ARG A 420 -1.75 -3.36 -31.29
C ARG A 420 -1.32 -3.52 -32.75
N GLN A 421 -0.07 -3.92 -32.99
CA GLN A 421 0.41 -4.17 -34.35
C GLN A 421 -0.37 -5.29 -35.04
N LYS A 422 -0.61 -6.39 -34.32
CA LYS A 422 -1.41 -7.51 -34.83
C LYS A 422 -2.84 -7.09 -35.18
N ASN A 423 -3.49 -6.33 -34.30
CA ASN A 423 -4.86 -5.86 -34.55
C ASN A 423 -4.94 -4.81 -35.67
N GLN A 424 -3.91 -3.99 -35.86
CA GLN A 424 -3.84 -3.08 -37.00
C GLN A 424 -3.70 -3.82 -38.32
N LEU A 425 -2.90 -4.89 -38.37
CA LEU A 425 -2.76 -5.73 -39.57
C LEU A 425 -4.09 -6.39 -39.94
N ILE A 426 -4.81 -6.95 -38.96
CA ILE A 426 -6.12 -7.59 -39.17
C ILE A 426 -7.18 -6.57 -39.65
N ALA A 427 -7.10 -5.31 -39.21
CA ALA A 427 -8.01 -4.24 -39.62
C ALA A 427 -7.71 -3.67 -41.02
N VAL A 428 -6.56 -4.00 -41.63
CA VAL A 428 -6.20 -3.58 -43.00
C VAL A 428 -6.51 -4.70 -44.01
N GLU A 429 -6.62 -5.95 -43.56
CA GLU A 429 -6.99 -7.11 -44.38
C GLU A 429 -8.51 -7.35 -44.49
N ASN A 430 -9.32 -6.66 -43.69
CA ASN A 430 -10.79 -6.63 -43.78
C ASN A 430 -11.25 -5.24 -44.24
#